data_AF-A0A9W6ZGW9-F1
#
_entry.id   AF-A0A9W6ZGW9-F1
#
_cell.length_a   1.000
_cell.length_b   1.000
_cell.length_c   1.000
_cell.angle_alpha   90.00
_cell.angle_beta   90.00
_cell.angle_gamma   90.00
#
_symmetry.space_group_name_H-M   'P 1'
#
loop_
_entity.id
_entity.type
_entity.pdbx_description
1 polymer ?
#
loop_
_entity_poly.entity_id
_entity_poly.type
_entity_poly.pdbx_seq_one_letter_code
_entity_poly.pdbx_strand_id
1 'polypeptide(L)'
;MPTAKDCVARIPRIVVDERSSILHEVTLKAGGRAELFGVCGEMGMLPPYDIEGCEVVEAVPIDGGDGPLENAEDCRGKVVLFRRGGCNFVEKGLKAQACGAKGAVVVQNVGIWPFVMKDSAGLGVKRGLNIPVLCVKRSDGPTLEGGVTCDIKATRKEEGCVICR
;
A
#
# COMPACT_ATOMS: atom_id res chain seq x y z
N MET A 1 -29.07 -6.91 39.46
CA MET A 1 -28.03 -7.22 38.45
C MET A 1 -28.29 -6.33 37.25
N PRO A 2 -27.26 -5.68 36.66
CA PRO A 2 -27.45 -4.92 35.43
C PRO A 2 -27.99 -5.84 34.33
N THR A 3 -28.92 -5.35 33.52
CA THR A 3 -29.48 -6.17 32.43
C THR A 3 -28.45 -6.35 31.32
N ALA A 4 -28.62 -7.38 30.48
CA ALA A 4 -27.75 -7.58 29.33
C ALA A 4 -27.65 -6.33 28.43
N LYS A 5 -28.73 -5.55 28.32
CA LYS A 5 -28.75 -4.27 27.58
C LYS A 5 -27.85 -3.21 28.22
N ASP A 6 -27.87 -3.08 29.54
CA ASP A 6 -27.03 -2.13 30.28
C ASP A 6 -25.55 -2.48 30.18
N CYS A 7 -25.23 -3.78 30.16
CA CYS A 7 -23.87 -4.25 29.96
C CYS A 7 -23.37 -3.95 28.54
N VAL A 8 -24.20 -4.19 27.51
CA VAL A 8 -23.86 -3.90 26.11
C VAL A 8 -23.68 -2.41 25.86
N ALA A 9 -24.49 -1.56 26.49
CA ALA A 9 -24.37 -0.10 26.39
C ALA A 9 -23.04 0.43 26.97
N ARG A 10 -22.39 -0.33 27.88
CA ARG A 10 -21.13 0.03 28.52
C ARG A 10 -19.90 -0.56 27.81
N ILE A 11 -20.10 -1.38 26.76
CA ILE A 11 -19.00 -1.88 25.95
C ILE A 11 -18.44 -0.71 25.14
N PRO A 12 -17.13 -0.39 25.27
CA PRO A 12 -16.52 0.67 24.48
C PRO A 12 -16.63 0.32 22.99
N ARG A 13 -17.18 1.25 22.21
CA ARG A 13 -17.28 1.09 20.76
C ARG A 13 -16.01 1.60 20.10
N ILE A 14 -15.35 0.72 19.35
CA ILE A 14 -14.28 1.11 18.44
C ILE A 14 -14.96 1.50 17.13
N VAL A 15 -14.86 2.77 16.75
CA VAL A 15 -15.28 3.24 15.43
C VAL A 15 -14.06 3.11 14.53
N VAL A 16 -14.17 2.26 13.52
CA VAL A 16 -13.14 2.07 12.50
C VAL A 16 -13.50 2.94 11.31
N ASP A 17 -12.54 3.76 10.85
CA ASP A 17 -12.70 4.55 9.63
C ASP A 17 -12.99 3.61 8.45
N GLU A 18 -13.98 3.93 7.62
CA GLU A 18 -14.36 3.11 6.47
C GLU A 18 -13.19 2.91 5.51
N ARG A 19 -12.27 3.86 5.40
CA ARG A 19 -11.05 3.84 4.57
C ARG A 19 -9.86 3.19 5.28
N SER A 20 -10.05 2.65 6.47
CA SER A 20 -8.99 1.97 7.21
C SER A 20 -8.47 0.76 6.43
N SER A 21 -7.15 0.57 6.49
CA SER A 21 -6.48 -0.57 5.88
C SER A 21 -6.97 -1.91 6.43
N ILE A 22 -7.54 -1.94 7.64
CA ILE A 22 -8.08 -3.17 8.25
C ILE A 22 -9.29 -3.71 7.50
N LEU A 23 -10.11 -2.82 6.93
CA LEU A 23 -11.33 -3.16 6.20
C LEU A 23 -11.07 -3.47 4.73
N HIS A 24 -9.86 -3.24 4.25
CA HIS A 24 -9.48 -3.38 2.85
C HIS A 24 -8.44 -4.47 2.65
N GLU A 25 -8.49 -5.10 1.48
CA GLU A 25 -7.45 -5.98 0.98
C GLU A 25 -6.94 -5.49 -0.37
N VAL A 26 -5.66 -5.70 -0.63
CA VAL A 26 -5.02 -5.31 -1.89
C VAL A 26 -4.72 -6.57 -2.68
N THR A 27 -5.20 -6.59 -3.90
CA THR A 27 -4.90 -7.64 -4.88
C THR A 27 -4.09 -7.03 -6.00
N LEU A 28 -2.99 -7.69 -6.36
CA LEU A 28 -2.15 -7.34 -7.49
C LEU A 28 -2.17 -8.48 -8.52
N LYS A 29 -2.53 -8.19 -9.77
CA LYS A 29 -2.47 -9.16 -10.87
C LYS A 29 -1.33 -8.82 -11.79
N ALA A 30 -0.23 -9.56 -11.69
CA ALA A 30 0.96 -9.33 -12.51
C ALA A 30 0.95 -10.20 -13.77
N GLY A 31 1.07 -9.58 -14.94
CA GLY A 31 1.24 -10.24 -16.23
C GLY A 31 0.12 -11.22 -16.60
N GLY A 32 -1.08 -11.04 -16.04
CA GLY A 32 -2.24 -11.90 -16.23
C GLY A 32 -2.09 -13.34 -15.71
N ARG A 33 -1.06 -13.63 -14.89
CA ARG A 33 -0.71 -15.01 -14.49
C ARG A 33 -0.72 -15.26 -12.99
N ALA A 34 -0.32 -14.27 -12.18
CA ALA A 34 -0.20 -14.43 -10.73
C ALA A 34 -1.02 -13.37 -10.00
N GLU A 35 -1.91 -13.82 -9.12
CA GLU A 35 -2.61 -12.99 -8.16
C GLU A 35 -1.81 -12.96 -6.85
N LEU A 36 -1.39 -11.77 -6.47
CA LEU A 36 -0.58 -11.50 -5.29
C LEU A 36 -1.39 -10.68 -4.29
N PHE A 37 -1.06 -10.82 -3.02
CA PHE A 37 -1.72 -10.09 -1.95
C PHE A 37 -0.79 -9.05 -1.35
N GLY A 38 -1.31 -7.84 -1.20
CA GLY A 38 -0.63 -6.72 -0.58
C GLY A 38 -1.38 -6.17 0.62
N VAL A 39 -0.73 -5.23 1.30
CA VAL A 39 -1.32 -4.46 2.39
C VAL A 39 -1.19 -2.98 2.07
N CYS A 40 -2.29 -2.23 2.23
CA CYS A 40 -2.30 -0.77 2.09
C CYS A 40 -1.37 -0.12 3.11
N GLY A 41 -0.62 0.89 2.68
CA GLY A 41 -0.03 1.87 3.58
C GLY A 41 -1.11 2.76 4.19
N GLU A 42 -0.98 3.06 5.47
CA GLU A 42 -1.74 4.11 6.15
C GLU A 42 -0.91 5.40 6.12
N MET A 43 -0.76 5.95 4.92
CA MET A 43 -0.03 7.18 4.66
C MET A 43 -0.61 7.86 3.43
N GLY A 44 -0.89 9.16 3.52
CA GLY A 44 -1.38 9.92 2.38
C GLY A 44 -2.72 9.38 1.85
N MET A 45 -2.71 8.78 0.66
CA MET A 45 -3.90 8.21 0.01
C MET A 45 -4.34 6.89 0.67
N LEU A 46 -5.58 6.86 1.12
CA LEU A 46 -6.25 5.68 1.68
C LEU A 46 -7.14 4.99 0.63
N PRO A 47 -7.40 3.68 0.76
CA PRO A 47 -8.33 2.97 -0.12
C PRO A 47 -9.77 3.53 -0.04
N PRO A 48 -10.62 3.24 -1.05
CA PRO A 48 -10.37 2.38 -2.21
C PRO A 48 -9.55 3.06 -3.32
N TYR A 49 -8.85 2.24 -4.11
CA TYR A 49 -8.17 2.67 -5.33
C TYR A 49 -8.07 1.51 -6.32
N ASP A 50 -8.04 1.88 -7.61
CA ASP A 50 -7.99 0.95 -8.74
C ASP A 50 -6.98 1.49 -9.75
N ILE A 51 -5.91 0.73 -9.99
CA ILE A 51 -4.88 1.01 -10.97
C ILE A 51 -4.88 -0.15 -11.96
N GLU A 52 -5.28 0.11 -13.20
CA GLU A 52 -5.35 -0.92 -14.24
C GLU A 52 -4.23 -0.74 -15.27
N GLY A 53 -3.71 -1.87 -15.75
CA GLY A 53 -2.81 -1.94 -16.90
C GLY A 53 -1.51 -1.15 -16.74
N CYS A 54 -1.00 -0.96 -15.53
CA CYS A 54 0.18 -0.14 -15.29
C CYS A 54 1.44 -0.99 -15.21
N GLU A 55 2.45 -0.64 -16.00
CA GLU A 55 3.76 -1.27 -15.93
C GLU A 55 4.43 -0.97 -14.58
N VAL A 56 5.12 -1.98 -14.03
CA VAL A 56 5.92 -1.87 -12.81
C VAL A 56 7.37 -1.61 -13.18
N VAL A 57 7.95 -0.54 -12.64
CA VAL A 57 9.36 -0.17 -12.85
C VAL A 57 10.09 -0.13 -11.53
N GLU A 58 11.27 -0.74 -11.50
CA GLU A 58 12.17 -0.71 -10.34
C GLU A 58 12.72 0.70 -10.12
N ALA A 59 12.65 1.17 -8.88
CA ALA A 59 13.29 2.41 -8.49
C ALA A 59 14.81 2.31 -8.63
N VAL A 60 15.46 3.40 -9.03
CA VAL A 60 16.91 3.53 -8.97
C VAL A 60 17.27 4.71 -8.05
N PRO A 61 17.89 4.48 -6.89
CA PRO A 61 18.19 3.18 -6.28
C PRO A 61 16.94 2.42 -5.78
N ILE A 62 17.01 1.09 -5.72
CA ILE A 62 15.86 0.22 -5.40
C ILE A 62 15.31 0.42 -3.99
N ASP A 63 16.12 0.89 -3.06
CA ASP A 63 15.72 1.23 -1.70
C ASP A 63 15.35 2.72 -1.54
N GLY A 64 15.28 3.47 -2.65
CA GLY A 64 14.94 4.88 -2.71
C GLY A 64 16.06 5.83 -2.32
N GLY A 65 17.15 5.36 -1.69
CA GLY A 65 18.32 6.16 -1.33
C GLY A 65 18.02 7.46 -0.59
N ASP A 66 18.98 8.40 -0.63
CA ASP A 66 18.85 9.71 0.02
C ASP A 66 18.31 10.81 -0.92
N GLY A 67 18.56 10.69 -2.23
CA GLY A 67 18.19 11.67 -3.25
C GLY A 67 16.92 11.35 -4.04
N PRO A 68 16.64 12.12 -5.12
CA PRO A 68 15.64 11.79 -6.12
C PRO A 68 15.93 10.46 -6.82
N LEU A 69 14.92 9.86 -7.46
CA LEU A 69 15.12 8.66 -8.29
C LEU A 69 15.90 9.02 -9.55
N GLU A 70 16.94 8.24 -9.85
CA GLU A 70 17.79 8.43 -11.02
C GLU A 70 17.03 8.14 -12.32
N ASN A 71 16.06 7.22 -12.28
CA ASN A 71 15.21 6.84 -13.41
C ASN A 71 13.81 7.48 -13.34
N ALA A 72 13.74 8.76 -12.96
CA ALA A 72 12.47 9.48 -12.78
C ALA A 72 11.58 9.46 -14.03
N GLU A 73 12.15 9.59 -15.22
CA GLU A 73 11.37 9.56 -16.47
C GLU A 73 10.78 8.18 -16.75
N ASP A 74 11.49 7.09 -16.41
CA ASP A 74 10.98 5.73 -16.57
C ASP A 74 9.83 5.42 -15.61
N CYS A 75 9.77 6.11 -14.46
CA CYS A 75 8.73 5.95 -13.45
C CYS A 75 7.41 6.67 -13.79
N ARG A 76 7.45 7.61 -14.74
CA ARG A 76 6.31 8.49 -15.05
C ARG A 76 5.11 7.70 -15.56
N GLY A 77 3.96 7.87 -14.89
CA GLY A 77 2.70 7.20 -15.25
C GLY A 77 2.67 5.70 -14.93
N LYS A 78 3.69 5.16 -14.27
CA LYS A 78 3.86 3.74 -13.93
C LYS A 78 3.74 3.49 -12.42
N VAL A 79 3.83 2.23 -12.02
CA VAL A 79 3.92 1.84 -10.62
C VAL A 79 5.38 1.62 -10.26
N VAL A 80 5.87 2.27 -9.20
CA VAL A 80 7.28 2.19 -8.81
C VAL A 80 7.48 1.09 -7.77
N LEU A 81 8.38 0.14 -8.06
CA LEU A 81 8.76 -0.93 -7.16
C LEU A 81 9.98 -0.51 -6.34
N PHE A 82 9.88 -0.67 -5.02
CA PHE A 82 10.96 -0.46 -4.07
C PHE A 82 11.23 -1.73 -3.29
N ARG A 83 12.45 -1.87 -2.77
CA ARG A 83 12.77 -2.77 -1.65
C ARG A 83 12.75 -1.99 -0.34
N ARG A 84 12.35 -2.67 0.74
CA ARG A 84 12.40 -2.10 2.09
C ARG A 84 13.85 -1.89 2.54
N GLY A 85 14.12 -0.71 3.07
CA GLY A 85 15.46 -0.23 3.44
C GLY A 85 15.71 1.17 2.89
N GLY A 86 16.90 1.71 3.12
CA GLY A 86 17.35 3.01 2.61
C GLY A 86 16.69 4.20 3.30
N CYS A 87 15.42 4.45 2.98
CA CYS A 87 14.62 5.55 3.50
C CYS A 87 13.25 5.08 4.05
N ASN A 88 12.52 6.01 4.68
CA ASN A 88 11.18 5.71 5.21
C ASN A 88 10.14 5.54 4.08
N PHE A 89 9.00 4.91 4.39
CA PHE A 89 7.97 4.60 3.38
C PHE A 89 7.31 5.83 2.77
N VAL A 90 7.17 6.91 3.54
CA VAL A 90 6.61 8.18 3.07
C VAL A 90 7.54 8.81 2.04
N GLU A 91 8.86 8.83 2.27
CA GLU A 91 9.84 9.30 1.29
C GLU A 91 9.76 8.49 -0.01
N LYS A 92 9.64 7.15 0.06
CA LYS A 92 9.49 6.32 -1.14
C LYS A 92 8.25 6.74 -1.95
N GLY A 93 7.11 6.91 -1.27
CA GLY A 93 5.89 7.40 -1.90
C GLY A 93 6.06 8.79 -2.52
N LEU A 94 6.65 9.72 -1.78
CA LEU A 94 6.87 11.10 -2.25
C LEU A 94 7.85 11.17 -3.43
N LYS A 95 8.89 10.33 -3.44
CA LYS A 95 9.85 10.21 -4.55
C LYS A 95 9.17 9.65 -5.80
N ALA A 96 8.39 8.58 -5.66
CA ALA A 96 7.60 8.06 -6.77
C ALA A 96 6.60 9.10 -7.30
N GLN A 97 5.91 9.81 -6.40
CA GLN A 97 4.98 10.88 -6.78
C GLN A 97 5.68 12.02 -7.51
N ALA A 98 6.87 12.43 -7.07
CA ALA A 98 7.65 13.48 -7.72
C ALA A 98 8.04 13.12 -9.17
N CYS A 99 8.17 11.82 -9.46
CA CYS A 99 8.39 11.31 -10.82
C CYS A 99 7.10 11.19 -11.65
N GLY A 100 5.93 11.48 -11.06
CA GLY A 100 4.63 11.31 -11.71
C GLY A 100 4.15 9.87 -11.77
N ALA A 101 4.61 9.00 -10.85
CA ALA A 101 4.10 7.64 -10.72
C ALA A 101 2.61 7.63 -10.33
N LYS A 102 1.92 6.54 -10.68
CA LYS A 102 0.53 6.29 -10.27
C LYS A 102 0.40 5.57 -8.94
N GLY A 103 1.48 4.96 -8.45
CA GLY A 103 1.51 4.22 -7.19
C GLY A 103 2.92 3.73 -6.87
N ALA A 104 3.11 3.24 -5.64
CA ALA A 104 4.36 2.65 -5.19
C ALA A 104 4.11 1.30 -4.49
N VAL A 105 4.95 0.32 -4.80
CA VAL A 105 4.94 -1.01 -4.19
C VAL A 105 6.26 -1.21 -3.46
N VAL A 106 6.19 -1.60 -2.19
CA VAL A 106 7.37 -1.90 -1.38
C VAL A 106 7.45 -3.39 -1.09
N VAL A 107 8.47 -4.03 -1.62
CA VAL A 107 8.81 -5.43 -1.33
C VAL A 107 9.45 -5.51 0.04
N GLN A 108 8.84 -6.31 0.90
CA GLN A 108 9.35 -6.60 2.24
C GLN A 108 10.72 -7.32 2.18
N ASN A 109 11.58 -7.09 3.17
CA ASN A 109 12.91 -7.74 3.24
C ASN A 109 12.93 -9.04 4.06
N VAL A 110 11.84 -9.34 4.77
CA VAL A 110 11.63 -10.55 5.58
C VAL A 110 10.51 -11.43 4.99
N GLY A 111 10.64 -12.74 5.12
CA GLY A 111 9.71 -13.74 4.59
C GLY A 111 8.43 -13.92 5.42
N ILE A 112 7.89 -12.84 5.98
CA ILE A 112 6.63 -12.85 6.74
C ILE A 112 5.53 -12.10 5.98
N TRP A 113 4.28 -12.25 6.44
CA TRP A 113 3.16 -11.48 5.90
C TRP A 113 3.48 -9.96 5.96
N PRO A 114 3.15 -9.18 4.92
CA PRO A 114 3.43 -7.75 4.93
C PRO A 114 2.61 -7.09 6.03
N PHE A 115 3.19 -6.09 6.70
CA PHE A 115 2.49 -5.32 7.72
C PHE A 115 1.96 -4.01 7.14
N VAL A 116 0.94 -3.45 7.80
CA VAL A 116 0.43 -2.11 7.49
C VAL A 116 1.54 -1.10 7.76
N MET A 117 2.00 -0.42 6.71
CA MET A 117 3.00 0.63 6.85
C MET A 117 2.33 1.87 7.41
N LYS A 118 2.70 2.28 8.64
CA LYS A 118 2.12 3.44 9.31
C LYS A 118 3.02 4.67 9.23
N ASP A 119 2.41 5.82 9.02
CA ASP A 119 3.06 7.13 9.11
C ASP A 119 2.72 7.81 10.44
N SER A 120 3.45 7.44 11.49
CA SER A 120 3.22 7.98 12.85
C SER A 120 3.48 9.49 12.95
N ALA A 121 4.30 10.05 12.07
CA ALA A 121 4.61 11.48 12.04
C ALA A 121 3.59 12.31 11.21
N GLY A 122 2.68 11.64 10.51
CA GLY A 122 1.69 12.25 9.61
C GLY A 122 2.33 13.01 8.45
N LEU A 123 3.56 12.64 8.06
CA LEU A 123 4.32 13.31 7.01
C LEU A 123 3.68 13.15 5.63
N GLY A 124 3.03 12.03 5.34
CA GLY A 124 2.36 11.75 4.09
C GLY A 124 1.26 12.78 3.82
N VAL A 125 0.38 13.02 4.80
CA VAL A 125 -0.66 14.04 4.67
C VAL A 125 -0.05 15.45 4.64
N LYS A 126 0.90 15.75 5.55
CA LYS A 126 1.54 17.07 5.63
C LYS A 126 2.30 17.46 4.36
N ARG A 127 2.85 16.48 3.64
CA ARG A 127 3.64 16.69 2.41
C ARG A 127 2.86 16.37 1.13
N GLY A 128 1.55 16.09 1.24
CA GLY A 128 0.67 15.89 0.09
C GLY A 128 0.94 14.61 -0.71
N LEU A 129 1.26 13.50 -0.04
CA LEU A 129 1.33 12.18 -0.65
C LEU A 129 -0.07 11.71 -1.06
N ASN A 130 -0.32 11.66 -2.36
CA ASN A 130 -1.63 11.44 -2.97
C ASN A 130 -1.66 10.24 -3.93
N ILE A 131 -0.60 9.42 -3.92
CA ILE A 131 -0.55 8.13 -4.64
C ILE A 131 -0.65 6.98 -3.63
N PRO A 132 -1.24 5.83 -4.00
CA PRO A 132 -1.27 4.67 -3.15
C PRO A 132 0.14 4.09 -2.95
N VAL A 133 0.46 3.76 -1.70
CA VAL A 133 1.68 3.06 -1.32
C VAL A 133 1.28 1.76 -0.66
N LEU A 134 1.79 0.63 -1.15
CA LEU A 134 1.41 -0.70 -0.67
C LEU A 134 2.64 -1.58 -0.40
N CYS A 135 2.47 -2.58 0.45
CA CYS A 135 3.52 -3.53 0.80
C CYS A 135 3.18 -4.95 0.36
N VAL A 136 4.15 -5.66 -0.23
CA VAL A 136 4.03 -7.07 -0.62
C VAL A 136 5.08 -7.92 0.08
N LYS A 137 4.90 -9.23 0.08
CA LYS A 137 5.86 -10.16 0.67
C LYS A 137 7.17 -10.17 -0.12
N ARG A 138 8.25 -10.59 0.55
CA ARG A 138 9.53 -10.81 -0.10
C ARG A 138 9.45 -11.82 -1.26
N SER A 139 8.68 -12.89 -1.09
CA SER A 139 8.51 -13.96 -2.09
C SER A 139 7.87 -13.48 -3.39
N ASP A 140 7.06 -12.43 -3.30
CA ASP A 140 6.23 -11.94 -4.41
C ASP A 140 6.96 -10.86 -5.22
N GLY A 141 8.05 -10.31 -4.65
CA GLY A 141 8.87 -9.28 -5.29
C GLY A 141 9.36 -9.66 -6.69
N PRO A 142 9.97 -10.84 -6.91
CA PRO A 142 10.44 -11.26 -8.23
C PRO A 142 9.34 -11.33 -9.30
N THR A 143 8.07 -11.50 -8.91
CA THR A 143 6.93 -11.50 -9.84
C THR A 143 6.58 -10.09 -10.34
N LEU A 144 7.08 -9.05 -9.67
CA LEU A 144 6.85 -7.64 -9.99
C LEU A 144 8.06 -6.98 -10.67
N GLU A 145 9.20 -7.67 -10.75
CA GLU A 145 10.42 -7.18 -11.38
C GLU A 145 10.37 -7.34 -12.92
N GLY A 146 11.19 -6.57 -13.65
CA GLY A 146 11.36 -6.75 -15.10
C GLY A 146 10.27 -6.15 -16.01
N GLY A 147 9.55 -5.10 -15.57
CA GLY A 147 8.64 -4.36 -16.45
C GLY A 147 7.28 -5.03 -16.66
N VAL A 148 6.80 -5.80 -15.68
CA VAL A 148 5.51 -6.48 -15.79
C VAL A 148 4.35 -5.48 -15.72
N THR A 149 3.31 -5.70 -16.52
CA THR A 149 2.04 -4.98 -16.36
C THR A 149 1.25 -5.53 -15.18
N CYS A 150 0.78 -4.64 -14.30
CA CYS A 150 0.00 -5.01 -13.13
C CYS A 150 -1.34 -4.27 -13.05
N ASP A 151 -2.35 -4.97 -12.55
CA ASP A 151 -3.58 -4.39 -12.04
C ASP A 151 -3.55 -4.42 -10.51
N ILE A 152 -3.81 -3.29 -9.85
CA ILE A 152 -3.79 -3.15 -8.39
C ILE A 152 -5.17 -2.66 -7.95
N LYS A 153 -5.85 -3.46 -7.13
CA LYS A 153 -7.16 -3.10 -6.57
C LYS A 153 -7.12 -3.18 -5.06
N ALA A 154 -7.49 -2.09 -4.40
CA ALA A 154 -7.79 -2.09 -2.97
C ALA A 154 -9.30 -2.09 -2.79
N THR A 155 -9.84 -3.24 -2.41
CA THR A 155 -11.28 -3.44 -2.24
C THR A 155 -11.63 -3.67 -0.79
N ARG A 156 -12.86 -3.35 -0.42
CA ARG A 156 -13.38 -3.65 0.92
C ARG A 156 -13.57 -5.15 1.03
N LYS A 157 -13.21 -5.73 2.18
CA LYS A 157 -13.42 -7.16 2.47
C LYS A 157 -14.93 -7.41 2.63
N GLU A 158 -15.61 -7.80 1.55
CA GLU A 158 -17.08 -7.85 1.52
C GLU A 158 -17.73 -9.19 1.86
N GLU A 159 -16.97 -10.24 2.19
CA GLU A 159 -17.56 -11.49 2.70
C GLU A 159 -17.00 -11.87 4.08
N GLY A 160 -17.87 -11.88 5.09
CA GLY A 160 -17.54 -12.36 6.45
C GLY A 160 -16.90 -11.35 7.40
N CYS A 161 -16.68 -10.09 6.99
CA CYS A 161 -16.16 -9.07 7.91
C CYS A 161 -17.21 -8.71 8.98
N VAL A 162 -17.02 -9.24 10.20
CA VAL A 162 -17.88 -8.96 11.37
C VAL A 162 -17.84 -7.48 11.77
N ILE A 163 -16.82 -6.74 11.34
CA ILE A 163 -16.66 -5.29 11.59
C ILE A 163 -17.54 -4.46 10.65
N CYS A 164 -17.88 -4.99 9.48
CA CYS A 164 -18.57 -4.27 8.42
C CYS A 164 -20.10 -4.44 8.42
N ARG A 165 -20.66 -5.19 9.39
CA ARG A 165 -22.10 -5.46 9.56
C ARG A 165 -22.73 -4.59 10.65
#